data_AF-A0A3B0WBN1-F1
#
_entry.id   AF-A0A3B0WBN1-F1
#
_cell.length_a   1.000
_cell.length_b   1.000
_cell.length_c   1.000
_cell.angle_alpha   90.00
_cell.angle_beta   90.00
_cell.angle_gamma   90.00
#
_symmetry.space_group_name_H-M   'P 1'
#
loop_
_entity.id
_entity.type
_entity.pdbx_description
1 polymer ?
#
loop_
_entity_poly.entity_id
_entity_poly.type
_entity_poly.pdbx_seq_one_letter_code
_entity_poly.pdbx_strand_id
1 'polypeptide(L)'
;AADNGFQAELQKTTMANVYKGAIDEVERTCSALRNGSQLPNWKKEVAAVSSFSKGDTVVRRVISDLWLEKDGVEHYISIKTVAPNLDQSEIAKKDMLLLKAENPVFKTYFALYYNPNGPQRSDYNHSFPMKIFNMHTDECVLIGKDYWGFLGGAGTYEKLLEVFSEVGEGTKSSLAGFGK
;
A
#
# COMPACT_ATOMS: atom_id res chain seq x y z
N ALA A 1 -9.85 -0.51 20.96
CA ALA A 1 -11.20 -1.09 20.91
C ALA A 1 -11.04 -2.58 20.67
N ALA A 2 -11.03 -3.36 21.75
CA ALA A 2 -11.15 -4.82 21.67
C ALA A 2 -12.64 -5.12 21.84
N ASP A 3 -13.27 -5.70 20.81
CA ASP A 3 -14.46 -6.61 20.91
C ASP A 3 -15.17 -6.98 19.59
N ASN A 4 -14.52 -6.86 18.42
CA ASN A 4 -15.08 -7.38 17.15
C ASN A 4 -14.18 -8.40 16.42
N GLY A 5 -13.15 -8.96 17.08
CA GLY A 5 -12.18 -9.84 16.41
C GLY A 5 -11.24 -9.14 15.42
N PHE A 6 -11.26 -7.81 15.40
CA PHE A 6 -10.35 -6.98 14.61
C PHE A 6 -9.14 -6.57 15.43
N GLN A 7 -7.95 -6.81 14.90
CA GLN A 7 -6.70 -6.28 15.44
C GLN A 7 -6.12 -5.25 14.47
N ALA A 8 -5.44 -4.25 15.02
CA ALA A 8 -4.77 -3.22 14.23
C ALA A 8 -3.49 -2.78 14.94
N GLU A 9 -2.41 -2.63 14.18
CA GLU A 9 -1.12 -2.17 14.69
C GLU A 9 -0.48 -1.22 13.67
N LEU A 10 0.06 -0.10 14.16
CA LEU A 10 0.85 0.82 13.35
C LEU A 10 2.31 0.43 13.36
N GLN A 11 3.03 0.66 12.26
CA GLN A 11 4.47 0.39 12.15
C GLN A 11 4.83 -1.07 12.49
N LYS A 12 3.95 -2.00 12.08
CA LYS A 12 4.09 -3.43 12.35
C LYS A 12 5.39 -3.95 11.76
N THR A 13 6.26 -4.48 12.61
CA THR A 13 7.45 -5.21 12.17
C THR A 13 7.12 -6.70 12.02
N THR A 14 7.43 -7.25 10.86
CA THR A 14 7.22 -8.68 10.53
C THR A 14 8.55 -9.29 10.12
N MET A 15 8.87 -10.46 10.68
CA MET A 15 10.08 -11.22 10.37
C MET A 15 9.70 -12.35 9.40
N ALA A 16 9.66 -12.04 8.10
CA ALA A 16 9.28 -12.97 7.05
C ALA A 16 10.40 -13.98 6.78
N ASN A 17 10.12 -15.28 6.89
CA ASN A 17 11.04 -16.37 6.64
C ASN A 17 10.96 -16.89 5.18
N VAL A 18 11.57 -16.16 4.26
CA VAL A 18 11.36 -16.35 2.82
C VAL A 18 12.44 -17.25 2.21
N TYR A 19 12.07 -18.11 1.24
CA TYR A 19 13.03 -18.88 0.45
C TYR A 19 14.03 -17.96 -0.28
N LYS A 20 15.32 -18.33 -0.30
CA LYS A 20 16.36 -17.57 -1.03
C LYS A 20 15.99 -17.32 -2.49
N GLY A 21 15.45 -18.33 -3.18
CA GLY A 21 15.02 -18.19 -4.57
C GLY A 21 13.87 -17.18 -4.75
N ALA A 22 12.96 -17.07 -3.80
CA ALA A 22 11.92 -16.05 -3.84
C ALA A 22 12.51 -14.65 -3.59
N ILE A 23 13.50 -14.52 -2.70
CA ILE A 23 14.23 -13.25 -2.51
C ILE A 23 14.90 -12.83 -3.82
N ASP A 24 15.63 -13.73 -4.48
CA ASP A 24 16.28 -13.45 -5.77
C ASP A 24 15.26 -13.03 -6.84
N GLU A 25 14.10 -13.69 -6.88
CA GLU A 25 13.00 -13.34 -7.79
C GLU A 25 12.38 -11.96 -7.49
N VAL A 26 12.27 -11.58 -6.21
CA VAL A 26 11.83 -10.23 -5.81
C VAL A 26 12.82 -9.18 -6.30
N GLU A 27 14.12 -9.35 -6.08
CA GLU A 27 15.15 -8.39 -6.54
C GLU A 27 15.17 -8.29 -8.07
N ARG A 28 15.07 -9.43 -8.76
CA ARG A 28 15.01 -9.49 -10.24
C ARG A 28 13.79 -8.75 -10.77
N THR A 29 12.63 -8.98 -10.15
CA THR A 29 11.36 -8.32 -10.51
C THR A 29 11.45 -6.81 -10.30
N CYS A 30 11.87 -6.36 -9.13
CA CYS A 30 12.01 -4.92 -8.83
C CYS A 30 13.02 -4.25 -9.77
N SER A 31 14.15 -4.89 -10.04
CA SER A 31 15.15 -4.39 -11.00
C SER A 31 14.57 -4.24 -12.41
N ALA A 32 13.81 -5.23 -12.89
CA ALA A 32 13.20 -5.22 -14.21
C ALA A 32 12.10 -4.15 -14.35
N LEU A 33 11.33 -3.90 -13.28
CA LEU A 33 10.36 -2.80 -13.23
C LEU A 33 11.07 -1.44 -13.23
N ARG A 34 12.08 -1.27 -12.38
CA ARG A 34 12.84 -0.02 -12.25
C ARG A 34 13.50 0.40 -13.56
N ASN A 35 14.10 -0.55 -14.28
CA ASN A 35 14.78 -0.28 -15.55
C ASN A 35 13.85 -0.27 -16.78
N GLY A 36 12.57 -0.62 -16.60
CA GLY A 36 11.56 -0.61 -17.66
C GLY A 36 11.61 -1.79 -18.64
N SER A 37 12.39 -2.84 -18.34
CA SER A 37 12.39 -4.09 -19.12
C SER A 37 11.14 -4.94 -18.90
N GLN A 38 10.37 -4.66 -17.83
CA GLN A 38 9.09 -5.28 -17.52
C GLN A 38 8.05 -4.21 -17.17
N LEU A 39 6.81 -4.40 -17.62
CA LEU A 39 5.66 -3.63 -17.15
C LEU A 39 5.07 -4.25 -15.87
N PRO A 40 4.55 -3.44 -14.94
CA PRO A 40 3.98 -3.95 -13.69
C PRO A 40 2.77 -4.84 -13.94
N ASN A 41 2.76 -5.99 -13.26
CA ASN A 41 1.65 -6.94 -13.27
C ASN A 41 1.63 -7.69 -11.94
N TRP A 42 0.87 -7.16 -10.98
CA TRP A 42 0.86 -7.68 -9.62
C TRP A 42 0.58 -9.18 -9.53
N LYS A 43 -0.40 -9.68 -10.30
CA LYS A 43 -0.78 -11.10 -10.26
C LYS A 43 0.35 -12.02 -10.73
N LYS A 44 1.03 -11.64 -11.82
CA LYS A 44 2.16 -12.40 -12.35
C LYS A 44 3.34 -12.40 -11.38
N GLU A 45 3.64 -11.24 -10.79
CA GLU A 45 4.74 -11.06 -9.85
C GLU A 45 4.52 -11.88 -8.57
N VAL A 46 3.31 -11.83 -7.99
CA VAL A 46 2.93 -12.65 -6.84
C VAL A 46 3.03 -14.14 -7.16
N ALA A 47 2.49 -14.57 -8.31
CA ALA A 47 2.56 -15.98 -8.71
C ALA A 47 4.01 -16.48 -8.83
N ALA A 48 4.92 -15.64 -9.32
CA ALA A 48 6.33 -15.99 -9.44
C ALA A 48 6.99 -16.16 -8.05
N VAL A 49 6.86 -15.19 -7.15
CA VAL A 49 7.51 -15.24 -5.83
C VAL A 49 6.90 -16.28 -4.89
N SER A 50 5.60 -16.57 -5.03
CA SER A 50 4.91 -17.60 -4.23
C SER A 50 5.10 -19.03 -4.78
N SER A 51 5.78 -19.20 -5.92
CA SER A 51 6.03 -20.54 -6.50
C SER A 51 7.14 -21.32 -5.80
N PHE A 52 7.98 -20.63 -5.03
CA PHE A 52 9.10 -21.24 -4.30
C PHE A 52 8.58 -21.95 -3.05
N SER A 53 8.85 -23.25 -2.95
CA SER A 53 8.39 -24.13 -1.86
C SER A 53 9.50 -25.04 -1.31
N LYS A 54 10.74 -24.86 -1.76
CA LYS A 54 11.89 -25.69 -1.42
C LYS A 54 13.18 -24.87 -1.42
N GLY A 55 14.18 -25.35 -0.69
CA GLY A 55 15.49 -24.73 -0.54
C GLY A 55 15.65 -24.01 0.80
N ASP A 56 16.78 -23.32 0.95
CA ASP A 56 17.07 -22.56 2.16
C ASP A 56 16.16 -21.34 2.29
N THR A 57 15.78 -21.01 3.52
CA THR A 57 15.09 -19.76 3.86
C THR A 57 16.03 -18.77 4.51
N VAL A 58 15.69 -17.49 4.43
CA VAL A 58 16.37 -16.42 5.14
C VAL A 58 15.32 -15.46 5.68
N VAL A 59 15.49 -15.03 6.92
CA VAL A 59 14.60 -14.06 7.54
C VAL A 59 14.85 -12.66 6.95
N ARG A 60 13.77 -11.96 6.59
CA ARG A 60 13.74 -10.58 6.14
C ARG A 60 12.80 -9.78 7.03
N ARG A 61 13.29 -8.64 7.52
CA ARG A 61 12.48 -7.72 8.29
C ARG A 61 11.70 -6.83 7.33
N VAL A 62 10.37 -6.83 7.45
CA VAL A 62 9.44 -5.96 6.73
C VAL A 62 8.71 -5.06 7.73
N ILE A 63 8.53 -3.78 7.40
CA ILE A 63 7.76 -2.84 8.22
C ILE A 63 6.57 -2.35 7.41
N SER A 64 5.36 -2.53 7.94
CA SER A 64 4.13 -2.00 7.35
C SER A 64 3.62 -0.81 8.15
N ASP A 65 3.15 0.23 7.46
CA ASP A 65 2.66 1.45 8.10
C ASP A 65 1.41 1.18 8.94
N LEU A 66 0.53 0.33 8.40
CA LEU A 66 -0.66 -0.19 9.07
C LEU A 66 -0.79 -1.69 8.82
N TRP A 67 -1.01 -2.45 9.87
CA TRP A 67 -1.39 -3.85 9.85
C TRP A 67 -2.79 -4.01 10.45
N LEU A 68 -3.58 -4.90 9.85
CA LEU A 68 -4.94 -5.22 10.28
C LEU A 68 -5.15 -6.73 10.19
N GLU A 69 -5.76 -7.32 11.21
CA GLU A 69 -6.27 -8.70 11.13
C GLU A 69 -7.79 -8.66 11.20
N LYS A 70 -8.41 -9.34 10.23
CA LYS A 70 -9.86 -9.54 10.18
C LYS A 70 -10.15 -10.96 9.74
N ASP A 71 -10.97 -11.68 10.51
CA ASP A 71 -11.42 -13.04 10.18
C ASP A 71 -10.24 -14.00 9.89
N GLY A 72 -9.13 -13.84 10.62
CA GLY A 72 -7.90 -14.62 10.45
C GLY A 72 -7.08 -14.28 9.20
N VAL A 73 -7.44 -13.22 8.46
CA VAL A 73 -6.69 -12.72 7.31
C VAL A 73 -5.94 -11.45 7.69
N GLU A 74 -4.63 -11.50 7.55
CA GLU A 74 -3.75 -10.36 7.80
C GLU A 74 -3.60 -9.47 6.56
N HIS A 75 -3.72 -8.16 6.79
CA HIS A 75 -3.61 -7.11 5.80
C HIS A 75 -2.46 -6.18 6.19
N TYR A 76 -1.53 -5.98 5.27
CA TYR A 76 -0.32 -5.20 5.43
C TYR A 76 -0.35 -4.03 4.45
N ILE A 77 -0.29 -2.80 4.95
CA ILE A 77 -0.48 -1.60 4.14
C ILE A 77 0.76 -0.73 4.27
N SER A 78 1.39 -0.42 3.14
CA SER A 78 2.38 0.66 3.06
C SER A 78 1.67 1.93 2.59
N ILE A 79 1.67 2.94 3.44
CA ILE A 79 1.01 4.22 3.21
C ILE A 79 2.06 5.22 2.71
N LYS A 80 1.74 5.93 1.63
CA LYS A 80 2.58 6.99 1.07
C LYS A 80 1.76 8.26 0.81
N THR A 81 2.48 9.35 0.60
CA THR A 81 1.91 10.61 0.14
C THR A 81 1.50 10.51 -1.33
N VAL A 82 0.89 11.56 -1.87
CA VAL A 82 0.29 11.56 -3.21
C VAL A 82 1.27 11.35 -4.37
N ALA A 83 2.55 11.64 -4.18
CA ALA A 83 3.57 11.61 -5.22
C ALA A 83 4.84 10.93 -4.68
N PRO A 84 4.79 9.63 -4.39
CA PRO A 84 5.94 8.89 -3.88
C PRO A 84 7.02 8.81 -4.97
N ASN A 85 8.27 8.89 -4.55
CA ASN A 85 9.38 8.72 -5.49
C ASN A 85 9.57 7.25 -5.89
N LEU A 86 10.47 7.01 -6.85
CA LEU A 86 10.72 5.67 -7.38
C LEU A 86 11.24 4.71 -6.29
N ASP A 87 12.16 5.17 -5.44
CA ASP A 87 12.78 4.35 -4.40
C ASP A 87 11.76 3.93 -3.33
N GLN A 88 10.91 4.86 -2.89
CA GLN A 88 9.82 4.57 -1.95
C GLN A 88 8.82 3.55 -2.53
N SER A 89 8.53 3.65 -3.82
CA SER A 89 7.62 2.74 -4.50
C SER A 89 8.22 1.34 -4.63
N GLU A 90 9.51 1.25 -4.97
CA GLU A 90 10.24 -0.02 -5.09
C GLU A 90 10.41 -0.72 -3.74
N ILE A 91 10.76 0.02 -2.67
CA ILE A 91 10.85 -0.52 -1.31
C ILE A 91 9.49 -1.11 -0.89
N ALA A 92 8.39 -0.38 -1.13
CA ALA A 92 7.06 -0.89 -0.81
C ALA A 92 6.72 -2.16 -1.62
N LYS A 93 7.00 -2.19 -2.93
CA LYS A 93 6.79 -3.39 -3.75
C LYS A 93 7.57 -4.58 -3.22
N LYS A 94 8.85 -4.38 -2.90
CA LYS A 94 9.73 -5.42 -2.36
C LYS A 94 9.18 -6.00 -1.07
N ASP A 95 8.84 -5.14 -0.12
CA ASP A 95 8.26 -5.54 1.16
C ASP A 95 6.95 -6.31 0.98
N MET A 96 6.07 -5.83 0.10
CA MET A 96 4.82 -6.51 -0.24
C MET A 96 5.06 -7.90 -0.85
N LEU A 97 5.98 -8.03 -1.80
CA LEU A 97 6.29 -9.33 -2.42
C LEU A 97 6.96 -10.30 -1.45
N LEU A 98 7.81 -9.82 -0.52
CA LEU A 98 8.39 -10.66 0.54
C LEU A 98 7.31 -11.22 1.46
N LEU A 99 6.31 -10.42 1.85
CA LEU A 99 5.17 -10.89 2.62
C LEU A 99 4.34 -11.93 1.84
N LYS A 100 4.14 -11.74 0.53
CA LYS A 100 3.45 -12.73 -0.33
C LYS A 100 4.24 -14.02 -0.54
N ALA A 101 5.56 -13.94 -0.51
CA ALA A 101 6.43 -15.10 -0.59
C ALA A 101 6.46 -15.89 0.73
N GLU A 102 6.33 -15.22 1.88
CA GLU A 102 6.15 -15.86 3.20
C GLU A 102 4.81 -16.59 3.29
N ASN A 103 3.72 -15.88 3.01
CA ASN A 103 2.39 -16.43 3.06
C ASN A 103 1.51 -15.85 1.94
N PRO A 104 1.17 -16.66 0.93
CA PRO A 104 0.34 -16.21 -0.19
C PRO A 104 -1.05 -15.71 0.22
N VAL A 105 -1.55 -16.08 1.41
CA VAL A 105 -2.85 -15.64 1.95
C VAL A 105 -2.80 -14.17 2.38
N PHE A 106 -1.64 -13.66 2.80
CA PHE A 106 -1.49 -12.26 3.21
C PHE A 106 -1.98 -11.30 2.14
N LYS A 107 -2.69 -10.27 2.59
CA LYS A 107 -3.13 -9.16 1.74
C LYS A 107 -2.16 -8.02 1.93
N THR A 108 -1.58 -7.55 0.85
CA THR A 108 -0.54 -6.51 0.90
C THR A 108 -0.96 -5.37 0.00
N TYR A 109 -0.88 -4.13 0.49
CA TYR A 109 -1.38 -2.96 -0.22
C TYR A 109 -0.38 -1.81 -0.26
N PHE A 110 -0.33 -1.16 -1.43
CA PHE A 110 0.28 0.14 -1.62
C PHE A 110 -0.81 1.20 -1.58
N ALA A 111 -0.81 2.05 -0.57
CA ALA A 111 -1.89 2.99 -0.31
C ALA A 111 -1.46 4.44 -0.43
N LEU A 112 -2.25 5.23 -1.14
CA LEU A 112 -2.19 6.69 -1.14
C LEU A 112 -3.47 7.22 -0.50
N TYR A 113 -3.35 8.02 0.55
CA TYR A 113 -4.53 8.52 1.29
C TYR A 113 -5.38 9.53 0.50
N TYR A 114 -4.88 10.05 -0.64
CA TYR A 114 -5.56 11.02 -1.49
C TYR A 114 -5.10 10.90 -2.95
N ASN A 115 -5.94 11.27 -3.91
CA ASN A 115 -5.57 11.43 -5.32
C ASN A 115 -5.58 12.93 -5.70
N PRO A 116 -4.43 13.53 -6.04
CA PRO A 116 -4.37 14.95 -6.40
C PRO A 116 -4.93 15.24 -7.80
N ASN A 117 -5.12 14.23 -8.64
CA ASN A 117 -5.50 14.39 -10.03
C ASN A 117 -7.01 14.27 -10.29
N GLY A 118 -7.77 13.76 -9.32
CA GLY A 118 -9.21 13.58 -9.47
C GLY A 118 -9.78 12.57 -8.49
N PRO A 119 -11.12 12.44 -8.43
CA PRO A 119 -11.79 11.57 -7.47
C PRO A 119 -11.65 10.09 -7.81
N GLN A 120 -11.38 9.74 -9.07
CA GLN A 120 -11.26 8.34 -9.50
C GLN A 120 -9.80 7.89 -9.46
N ARG A 121 -9.58 6.62 -9.15
CA ARG A 121 -8.24 6.01 -9.19
C ARG A 121 -7.58 6.13 -10.57
N SER A 122 -8.36 6.03 -11.65
CA SER A 122 -7.90 6.19 -13.04
C SER A 122 -7.33 7.58 -13.35
N ASP A 123 -7.70 8.59 -12.55
CA ASP A 123 -7.23 9.96 -12.77
C ASP A 123 -5.78 10.14 -12.34
N TYR A 124 -5.26 9.24 -11.49
CA TYR A 124 -3.90 9.30 -10.99
C TYR A 124 -2.89 9.29 -12.15
N ASN A 125 -1.94 10.23 -12.18
CA ASN A 125 -1.02 10.38 -13.32
C ASN A 125 0.46 10.60 -12.95
N HIS A 126 0.84 10.36 -11.70
CA HIS A 126 2.22 10.52 -11.27
C HIS A 126 3.09 9.34 -11.74
N SER A 127 4.11 9.64 -12.55
CA SER A 127 4.83 8.65 -13.35
C SER A 127 5.77 7.73 -12.57
N PHE A 128 6.35 8.17 -11.44
CA PHE A 128 7.32 7.37 -10.69
C PHE A 128 6.75 6.03 -10.16
N PRO A 129 5.65 6.02 -9.38
CA PRO A 129 5.07 4.77 -8.91
C PRO A 129 4.47 3.92 -10.04
N MET A 130 4.05 4.53 -11.16
CA MET A 130 3.54 3.81 -12.33
C MET A 130 4.57 2.89 -13.00
N LYS A 131 5.87 3.11 -12.77
CA LYS A 131 6.92 2.18 -13.22
C LYS A 131 6.93 0.89 -12.41
N ILE A 132 6.52 0.97 -11.14
CA ILE A 132 6.60 -0.13 -10.18
C ILE A 132 5.26 -0.84 -10.03
N PHE A 133 4.15 -0.11 -10.08
CA PHE A 133 2.80 -0.64 -9.96
C PHE A 133 1.94 -0.21 -11.14
N ASN A 134 0.99 -1.05 -11.53
CA ASN A 134 -0.10 -0.58 -12.35
C ASN A 134 -1.08 0.18 -11.44
N MET A 135 -0.85 1.48 -11.31
CA MET A 135 -1.59 2.35 -10.39
C MET A 135 -3.08 2.41 -10.68
N HIS A 136 -3.54 1.99 -11.86
CA HIS A 136 -4.96 2.02 -12.23
C HIS A 136 -5.68 0.71 -11.99
N THR A 137 -5.02 -0.44 -12.23
CA THR A 137 -5.71 -1.74 -12.23
C THR A 137 -5.13 -2.79 -11.30
N ASP A 138 -3.94 -2.61 -10.72
CA ASP A 138 -3.42 -3.58 -9.75
C ASP A 138 -4.33 -3.63 -8.51
N GLU A 139 -4.78 -4.80 -8.13
CA GLU A 139 -5.67 -5.01 -6.97
C GLU A 139 -5.01 -4.66 -5.62
N CYS A 140 -3.67 -4.59 -5.58
CA CYS A 140 -2.91 -4.22 -4.40
C CYS A 140 -2.78 -2.69 -4.19
N VAL A 141 -3.23 -1.86 -5.14
CA VAL A 141 -3.11 -0.40 -5.03
C VAL A 141 -4.44 0.18 -4.55
N LEU A 142 -4.39 1.01 -3.51
CA LEU A 142 -5.55 1.72 -2.96
C LEU A 142 -5.27 3.23 -2.98
N ILE A 143 -6.13 4.03 -3.62
CA ILE A 143 -5.93 5.48 -3.73
C ILE A 143 -7.19 6.22 -3.28
N GLY A 144 -7.04 7.17 -2.35
CA GLY A 144 -8.12 8.06 -1.92
C GLY A 144 -9.35 7.27 -1.48
N LYS A 145 -10.43 7.36 -2.28
CA LYS A 145 -11.70 6.66 -2.02
C LYS A 145 -11.54 5.16 -1.80
N ASP A 146 -10.68 4.48 -2.56
CA ASP A 146 -10.47 3.04 -2.42
C ASP A 146 -9.83 2.70 -1.07
N TYR A 147 -8.86 3.51 -0.64
CA TYR A 147 -8.18 3.33 0.64
C TYR A 147 -9.12 3.57 1.82
N TRP A 148 -9.84 4.69 1.82
CA TRP A 148 -10.78 5.01 2.91
C TRP A 148 -12.01 4.11 2.91
N GLY A 149 -12.47 3.68 1.72
CA GLY A 149 -13.52 2.69 1.56
C GLY A 149 -13.11 1.32 2.10
N PHE A 150 -11.86 0.91 1.88
CA PHE A 150 -11.31 -0.32 2.45
C PHE A 150 -11.28 -0.27 3.99
N LEU A 151 -10.86 0.85 4.58
CA LEU A 151 -10.72 0.97 6.03
C LEU A 151 -12.03 1.20 6.79
N GLY A 152 -12.87 2.13 6.32
CA GLY A 152 -14.09 2.56 7.03
C GLY A 152 -15.39 2.10 6.38
N GLY A 153 -15.34 1.49 5.20
CA GLY A 153 -16.50 1.13 4.42
C GLY A 153 -17.00 2.25 3.50
N ALA A 154 -18.05 1.95 2.73
CA ALA A 154 -18.62 2.87 1.74
C ALA A 154 -19.09 4.19 2.39
N GLY A 155 -18.81 5.32 1.73
CA GLY A 155 -19.16 6.66 2.22
C GLY A 155 -18.17 7.26 3.22
N THR A 156 -17.15 6.51 3.66
CA THR A 156 -16.14 7.02 4.61
C THR A 156 -15.36 8.19 4.04
N TYR A 157 -14.98 8.09 2.76
CA TYR A 157 -14.17 9.11 2.12
C TYR A 157 -14.92 10.43 2.02
N GLU A 158 -16.18 10.39 1.59
CA GLU A 158 -17.05 11.56 1.47
C GLU A 158 -17.27 12.24 2.83
N LYS A 159 -17.57 11.46 3.88
CA LYS A 159 -17.70 11.97 5.25
C LYS A 159 -16.43 12.65 5.75
N LEU A 160 -15.25 12.10 5.42
CA LEU A 160 -13.98 12.73 5.78
C LEU A 160 -13.78 14.06 5.06
N LEU A 161 -14.15 14.15 3.78
CA LEU A 161 -14.10 15.40 3.02
C LEU A 161 -15.04 16.46 3.59
N GLU A 162 -16.25 16.07 4.02
CA GLU A 162 -17.20 16.96 4.70
C GLU A 162 -16.58 17.53 5.98
N VAL A 163 -16.05 16.66 6.86
CA VAL A 163 -15.36 17.08 8.10
C VAL A 163 -14.18 18.01 7.81
N PHE A 164 -13.35 17.71 6.81
CA PHE A 164 -12.23 18.58 6.46
C PHE A 164 -12.69 19.94 5.92
N SER A 165 -13.80 19.99 5.18
CA SER A 165 -14.40 21.23 4.70
C SER A 165 -14.90 22.09 5.85
N GLU A 166 -15.69 21.51 6.76
CA GLU A 166 -16.23 22.21 7.94
C GLU A 166 -15.14 22.78 8.84
N VAL A 167 -14.11 21.97 9.16
CA VAL A 167 -12.97 22.42 9.97
C VAL A 167 -12.16 23.50 9.22
N GLY A 168 -12.04 23.37 7.89
CA GLY A 168 -11.37 24.34 7.05
C GLY A 168 -12.04 25.72 7.04
N GLU A 169 -13.37 25.76 6.99
CA GLU A 169 -14.16 27.01 7.09
C GLU A 169 -13.99 27.69 8.44
N GLY A 170 -14.07 26.92 9.53
CA GLY A 170 -13.84 27.42 10.89
C GLY A 170 -12.43 28.00 11.06
N THR A 171 -11.41 27.28 10.60
CA THR A 171 -10.01 27.69 10.72
C THR A 171 -9.69 28.93 9.87
N LYS A 172 -10.21 29.02 8.64
CA LYS A 172 -10.03 30.21 7.78
C LYS A 172 -10.62 31.46 8.45
N SER A 173 -11.81 31.33 9.03
CA SER A 173 -12.49 32.41 9.75
C SER A 173 -11.67 32.90 10.95
N SER A 174 -11.08 31.97 11.73
CA SER A 174 -10.22 32.32 12.86
C SER A 174 -8.89 32.98 12.43
N LEU A 175 -8.24 32.49 11.38
CA LEU A 175 -6.98 33.06 10.88
C LEU A 175 -7.15 34.46 10.28
N ALA A 176 -8.28 34.73 9.61
CA ALA A 176 -8.61 36.07 9.13
C ALA A 176 -8.82 37.09 10.26
N GLY A 177 -9.16 36.63 11.47
CA GLY A 177 -9.29 37.46 12.68
C GLY A 177 -7.97 37.79 13.37
N PHE A 178 -6.90 37.01 13.15
CA PHE A 178 -5.57 37.25 13.77
C PHE A 178 -4.74 38.33 13.05
N GLY A 179 -5.15 38.75 11.85
CA GLY A 179 -4.48 39.81 11.07
C GLY A 179 -5.09 41.20 11.23
N LYS A 180 -5.98 41.41 12.22
CA LYS A 180 -6.56 42.71 12.56
C LYS A 180 -6.09 43.18 13.93
#